data_AF-A0A2D6CYI5-F1
#
_entry.id   AF-A0A2D6CYI5-F1
#
_cell.length_a   1.000
_cell.length_b   1.000
_cell.length_c   1.000
_cell.angle_alpha   90.00
_cell.angle_beta   90.00
_cell.angle_gamma   90.00
#
_symmetry.space_group_name_H-M   'P 1'
#
loop_
_entity.id
_entity.type
_entity.pdbx_description
1 polymer ?
#
loop_
_entity_poly.entity_id
_entity_poly.type
_entity_poly.pdbx_seq_one_letter_code
_entity_poly.pdbx_strand_id
1 'polypeptide(L)' 'DGIIPTPSAGEIATAVCARLPDANIAFDVDEERQTILDAALMPMDDSRARDEWGWAPEYGLDAAVDDLIQQTRERQGARP' A
#
# COMPACT_ATOMS: atom_id res chain seq x y z
N ASP A 1 6.11 4.78 12.71
CA ASP A 1 6.45 3.37 12.69
C ASP A 1 5.45 2.61 11.85
N GLY A 2 5.07 3.06 10.66
CA GLY A 2 4.12 2.30 9.83
C GLY A 2 4.70 0.94 9.40
N ILE A 3 4.19 0.36 8.32
CA ILE A 3 4.92 -0.73 7.65
C ILE A 3 6.31 -0.20 7.27
N ILE A 4 7.38 -0.78 7.83
CA ILE A 4 8.77 -0.43 7.52
C ILE A 4 9.48 -1.63 6.85
N PRO A 5 10.17 -1.41 5.72
CA PRO A 5 10.13 -0.18 4.91
C PRO A 5 8.75 0.04 4.28
N THR A 6 8.40 1.30 4.00
CA THR A 6 7.22 1.61 3.20
C THR A 6 7.37 0.91 1.85
N PRO A 7 6.37 0.13 1.40
CA PRO A 7 6.51 -0.64 0.17
C PRO A 7 6.56 0.29 -1.05
N SER A 8 7.45 -0.05 -1.98
CA SER A 8 7.55 0.58 -3.29
C SER A 8 6.37 0.22 -4.19
N ALA A 9 6.17 0.98 -5.25
CA ALA A 9 5.17 0.67 -6.27
C ALA A 9 5.39 -0.73 -6.90
N GLY A 10 6.65 -1.17 -7.01
CA GLY A 10 7.02 -2.50 -7.51
C GLY A 10 6.65 -3.64 -6.55
N GLU A 11 6.83 -3.45 -5.24
CA GLU A 11 6.42 -4.43 -4.23
C GLU A 11 4.90 -4.56 -4.15
N ILE A 12 4.19 -3.43 -4.25
CA ILE A 12 2.72 -3.43 -4.34
C ILE A 12 2.27 -4.18 -5.60
N ALA A 13 2.85 -3.90 -6.77
CA ALA A 13 2.53 -4.60 -8.00
C ALA A 13 2.79 -6.11 -7.90
N THR A 14 3.90 -6.51 -7.27
CA THR A 14 4.21 -7.92 -7.03
C THR A 14 3.16 -8.59 -6.15
N ALA A 15 2.75 -7.94 -5.05
CA ALA A 15 1.73 -8.45 -4.15
C ALA A 15 0.36 -8.59 -4.82
N VAL A 16 0.02 -7.66 -5.73
CA VAL A 16 -1.20 -7.72 -6.55
C VAL A 16 -1.13 -8.85 -7.57
N CYS A 17 -0.05 -8.95 -8.35
CA CYS A 17 0.10 -9.98 -9.37
C CYS A 17 0.15 -11.40 -8.78
N ALA A 18 0.61 -11.57 -7.55
CA ALA A 18 0.53 -12.84 -6.83
C ALA A 18 -0.91 -13.34 -6.64
N ARG A 19 -1.89 -12.42 -6.57
CA ARG A 19 -3.33 -12.70 -6.39
C ARG A 19 -4.13 -12.61 -7.68
N LEU A 20 -3.64 -11.81 -8.63
CA LEU A 20 -4.24 -11.56 -9.95
C LEU A 20 -3.17 -11.76 -11.04
N PRO A 21 -2.86 -13.01 -11.44
CA PRO A 21 -1.79 -13.29 -12.39
C PRO A 21 -1.97 -12.64 -13.77
N ASP A 22 -3.22 -12.36 -14.15
CA ASP A 22 -3.55 -11.70 -15.42
C ASP A 22 -3.45 -10.16 -15.34
N ALA A 23 -3.13 -9.59 -14.17
CA ALA A 23 -2.95 -8.15 -14.02
C ALA A 23 -1.71 -7.69 -14.78
N ASN A 24 -1.89 -6.73 -15.69
CA ASN A 24 -0.80 -6.10 -16.42
C ASN A 24 -0.52 -4.71 -15.83
N ILE A 25 0.61 -4.57 -15.13
CA ILE A 25 1.00 -3.34 -14.44
C ILE A 25 2.28 -2.82 -15.08
N ALA A 26 2.26 -1.56 -15.51
CA ALA A 26 3.42 -0.84 -16.02
C ALA A 26 3.65 0.42 -15.16
N PHE A 27 4.89 0.90 -15.16
CA PHE A 27 5.27 2.12 -14.47
C PHE A 27 5.67 3.17 -15.51
N ASP A 28 4.90 4.25 -15.55
CA ASP A 28 5.23 5.47 -16.29
C ASP A 28 5.47 6.57 -15.26
N VAL A 29 6.75 6.89 -15.03
CA VAL A 29 7.15 7.76 -13.93
C VAL A 29 7.11 9.21 -14.39
N ASP A 30 6.26 9.98 -13.74
CA ASP A 30 6.28 11.44 -13.83
C ASP A 30 7.33 11.99 -12.85
N GLU A 31 8.43 12.53 -13.37
CA GLU A 31 9.56 13.01 -12.58
C GLU A 31 9.19 14.18 -11.64
N GLU A 32 8.27 15.05 -12.06
CA GLU A 32 7.80 16.15 -11.20
C GLU A 32 7.04 15.60 -10.00
N ARG A 33 6.16 14.60 -10.23
CA ARG A 33 5.41 13.95 -9.15
C ARG A 33 6.30 13.09 -8.27
N GLN A 34 7.27 12.38 -8.85
CA GLN A 34 8.22 11.57 -8.08
C GLN A 34 9.04 12.45 -7.13
N THR A 35 9.48 13.63 -7.59
CA THR A 35 10.20 14.60 -6.75
C THR A 35 9.36 15.05 -5.55
N ILE A 36 8.05 15.29 -5.76
CA ILE A 36 7.12 15.64 -4.68
C ILE A 36 6.97 14.47 -3.69
N LEU A 37 6.86 13.23 -4.21
CA LEU A 37 6.73 12.03 -3.38
C LEU A 37 8.01 11.76 -2.57
N ASP A 38 9.19 11.89 -3.17
CA ASP A 38 10.47 11.70 -2.49
C ASP A 38 10.67 12.69 -1.33
N ALA A 39 10.19 13.92 -1.50
CA ALA A 39 10.22 14.93 -0.43
C ALA A 39 9.18 14.67 0.67
N ALA A 40 8.02 14.11 0.34
CA ALA A 40 6.93 13.88 1.28
C ALA A 40 7.04 12.53 2.03
N LEU A 41 7.62 11.50 1.41
CA LEU A 41 7.77 10.16 1.96
C LEU A 41 9.03 10.06 2.80
N MET A 42 9.05 10.78 3.93
CA MET A 42 10.07 10.59 4.96
C MET A 42 9.64 9.48 5.94
N PRO A 43 10.59 8.73 6.55
CA PRO A 43 10.29 7.80 7.61
C PRO A 43 9.50 8.48 8.73
N MET A 44 8.30 7.99 9.00
CA MET A 44 7.47 8.49 10.09
C MET A 44 7.82 7.75 11.37
N ASP A 45 8.24 8.47 12.41
CA ASP A 45 8.40 7.93 13.76
C ASP A 45 7.05 7.93 14.49
N ASP A 46 6.56 6.75 14.91
CA ASP A 46 5.33 6.62 15.72
C ASP A 46 5.59 5.94 17.07
N SER A 47 6.85 5.88 17.53
CA SER A 47 7.24 5.37 18.85
C SER A 47 6.35 5.92 19.97
N ARG A 48 6.12 7.24 19.97
CA ARG A 48 5.23 7.89 20.94
C ARG A 48 3.81 7.35 20.92
N ALA A 49 3.28 7.02 19.75
CA ALA A 49 1.93 6.46 19.64
C ALA A 49 1.87 5.04 20.21
N ARG A 50 2.92 4.25 19.98
CA ARG A 50 3.06 2.92 20.59
C ARG A 50 3.10 3.01 22.10
N ASP A 51 3.88 3.95 22.63
CA ASP A 51 4.13 4.08 24.06
C ASP A 51 2.93 4.69 24.81
N GLU A 52 2.32 5.74 24.26
CA GLU A 52 1.27 6.49 24.96
C GLU A 52 -0.11 5.83 24.90
N TRP A 53 -0.43 5.14 23.79
CA TRP A 53 -1.76 4.56 23.59
C TRP A 53 -1.76 3.19 22.90
N GLY A 54 -0.61 2.51 22.85
CA GLY A 54 -0.53 1.13 22.40
C GLY A 54 -0.74 0.96 20.89
N TRP A 55 -0.51 2.00 20.09
CA TRP A 55 -0.64 1.92 18.64
C TRP A 55 0.23 0.79 18.06
N ALA A 56 -0.34 0.00 17.16
CA ALA A 56 0.40 -0.97 16.36
C ALA A 56 -0.29 -1.17 15.00
N PRO A 57 0.45 -1.22 13.88
CA PRO A 57 -0.13 -1.56 12.60
C PRO A 57 -0.62 -3.02 12.61
N GLU A 58 -1.90 -3.22 12.31
CA GLU A 58 -2.52 -4.56 12.25
C GLU A 58 -2.36 -5.23 10.87
N TYR A 59 -2.32 -4.41 9.81
CA TYR A 59 -2.28 -4.89 8.44
C TYR A 59 -0.91 -4.62 7.82
N GLY A 60 -0.25 -5.69 7.36
CA GLY A 60 0.90 -5.61 6.46
C GLY A 60 0.47 -5.46 5.00
N LEU A 61 1.44 -5.35 4.08
CA LEU A 61 1.18 -5.17 2.64
C LEU A 61 0.23 -6.23 2.08
N ASP A 62 0.52 -7.51 2.36
CA ASP A 62 -0.28 -8.62 1.86
C ASP A 62 -1.74 -8.58 2.33
N ALA A 63 -1.95 -8.39 3.63
CA ALA A 63 -3.29 -8.32 4.21
C ALA A 63 -4.08 -7.11 3.67
N ALA A 64 -3.41 -5.98 3.47
CA ALA A 64 -4.02 -4.79 2.87
C ALA A 64 -4.42 -5.00 1.40
N VAL A 65 -3.58 -5.68 0.61
CA VAL A 65 -3.89 -6.01 -0.79
C VAL A 65 -5.03 -7.01 -0.89
N ASP A 66 -5.05 -8.04 -0.03
CA ASP A 66 -6.15 -9.00 0.06
C ASP A 66 -7.49 -8.33 0.32
N ASP A 67 -7.55 -7.46 1.34
CA ASP A 67 -8.78 -6.75 1.70
C ASP A 67 -9.25 -5.84 0.56
N LEU A 68 -8.34 -5.06 -0.04
CA LEU A 68 -8.69 -4.14 -1.12
C LEU A 68 -9.26 -4.88 -2.35
N ILE A 69 -8.68 -6.02 -2.73
CA ILE A 69 -9.17 -6.84 -3.85
C ILE A 69 -10.58 -7.37 -3.54
N GLN A 70 -10.79 -7.87 -2.32
CA GLN A 70 -12.09 -8.38 -1.89
C GLN A 70 -13.16 -7.29 -1.94
N GLN A 71 -12.90 -6.14 -1.31
CA GLN A 71 -13.81 -4.98 -1.29
C GLN A 71 -14.12 -4.48 -2.71
N THR A 72 -13.14 -4.48 -3.61
CA THR A 72 -13.33 -4.03 -4.99
C THR A 72 -14.23 -4.98 -5.78
N ARG A 73 -14.08 -6.30 -5.62
CA ARG A 73 -14.93 -7.31 -6.27
C ARG A 73 -16.39 -7.19 -5.82
N GLU A 74 -16.62 -7.03 -4.52
CA GLU A 74 -17.95 -6.85 -3.95
C GLU A 74 -18.65 -5.61 -4.52
N ARG A 75 -17.93 -4.48 -4.61
CA ARG A 75 -18.47 -3.24 -5.19
C ARG A 75 -18.77 -3.35 -6.68
N GLN A 76 -17.93 -4.04 -7.44
CA GLN A 76 -18.16 -4.23 -8.88
C GLN A 76 -19.31 -5.19 -9.16
N GLY A 77 -19.48 -6.25 -8.36
CA GLY A 77 -20.62 -7.16 -8.46
C GLY A 77 -21.94 -6.55 -7.96
N ALA A 78 -21.88 -5.53 -7.11
CA ALA A 78 -23.04 -4.80 -6.60
C ALA A 78 -23.51 -3.65 -7.51
N ARG A 79 -22.76 -3.33 -8.58
CA ARG A 79 -23.16 -2.32 -9.56
C ARG A 79 -24.07 -2.98 -10.63
N PRO A 80 -25.34 -2.55 -10.77
CA PRO A 80 -26.28 -3.14 -11.72
C PRO A 80 -25.88 -2.91 -13.18
#